data_AF-E6K0A4-F1
#
_entry.id   AF-E6K0A4-F1
#
_cell.length_a   1.000
_cell.length_b   1.000
_cell.length_c   1.000
_cell.angle_alpha   90.00
_cell.angle_beta   90.00
_cell.angle_gamma   90.00
#
_symmetry.space_group_name_H-M   'P 1'
#
loop_
_entity.id
_entity.type
_entity.pdbx_description
1 polymer ?
#
loop_
_entity_poly.entity_id
_entity_poly.type
_entity_poly.pdbx_seq_one_letter_code
_entity_poly.pdbx_strand_id
1 'polypeptide(L)'
;MVAEPGEGRRESLWVKSLVVLLVVFIGVPSGVFVYRKWVDWRVNVEVEKTIESDEVHDLIEKDLRHIDPLAFTSRGVIKGFEPKKGSGLTTPMGGIFFDVTVYGHEWKVNLHYGLAKAGDNGPIQLTWEEGEKSLYPYLDKAYGKGYGDALDTDQEKEMKGKAGLNDEN
;
A
#
# COMPACT_ATOMS: atom_id res chain seq x y z
N MET A 1 27.15 -67.64 -36.36
CA MET A 1 26.65 -66.29 -36.70
C MET A 1 26.84 -65.43 -35.47
N VAL A 2 27.87 -64.59 -35.48
CA VAL A 2 28.22 -63.72 -34.34
C VAL A 2 27.39 -62.46 -34.46
N ALA A 3 26.61 -62.14 -33.42
CA ALA A 3 25.88 -60.89 -33.33
C ALA A 3 26.87 -59.75 -33.06
N GLU A 4 26.88 -58.72 -33.91
CA GLU A 4 27.69 -57.53 -33.68
C GLU A 4 27.13 -56.72 -32.50
N PRO A 5 27.96 -56.29 -31.54
CA PRO A 5 27.50 -55.50 -30.42
C PRO A 5 27.17 -54.08 -30.91
N GLY A 6 25.92 -53.66 -30.73
CA GLY A 6 25.41 -52.34 -31.10
C GLY A 6 26.31 -51.23 -30.56
N GLU A 7 26.83 -50.42 -31.46
CA GLU A 7 27.75 -49.32 -31.19
C GLU A 7 27.09 -48.30 -30.27
N GLY A 8 27.49 -48.32 -29.00
CA GLY A 8 26.99 -47.40 -27.98
C GLY A 8 27.19 -45.96 -28.44
N ARG A 9 26.09 -45.21 -28.53
CA ARG A 9 26.03 -43.80 -28.93
C ARG A 9 27.11 -42.98 -28.21
N ARG A 10 28.24 -42.75 -28.87
CA ARG A 10 29.38 -41.97 -28.34
C ARG A 10 28.96 -40.52 -28.20
N GLU A 11 28.51 -40.12 -27.02
CA GLU A 11 28.15 -38.74 -26.73
C GLU A 11 29.40 -37.85 -26.85
N SER A 12 29.42 -36.94 -27.82
CA SER A 12 30.59 -36.08 -28.03
C SER A 12 30.74 -35.12 -26.86
N LEU A 13 31.92 -35.13 -26.23
CA LEU A 13 32.26 -34.25 -25.10
C LEU A 13 32.04 -32.77 -25.45
N TRP A 14 32.19 -32.41 -26.72
CA TRP A 14 31.93 -31.07 -27.21
C TRP A 14 30.44 -30.68 -27.15
N VAL A 15 29.52 -31.60 -27.46
CA VAL A 15 28.07 -31.37 -27.30
C VAL A 15 27.72 -31.22 -25.82
N LYS A 16 28.31 -32.04 -24.94
CA LYS A 16 28.13 -31.87 -23.49
C LYS A 16 28.61 -30.50 -23.01
N SER A 17 29.77 -30.06 -23.50
CA SER A 17 30.34 -28.75 -23.17
C SER A 17 29.47 -27.59 -23.67
N LEU A 18 28.87 -27.72 -24.85
CA LEU A 18 27.93 -26.74 -25.41
C LEU A 18 26.64 -26.65 -24.60
N VAL A 19 26.09 -27.80 -24.18
CA VAL A 19 24.90 -27.86 -23.33
C VAL A 19 25.17 -27.20 -21.97
N VAL A 20 26.33 -27.48 -21.36
CA VAL A 20 26.73 -26.83 -20.10
C VAL A 20 26.85 -25.32 -20.28
N LEU A 21 27.48 -24.85 -21.36
CA LEU A 21 27.58 -23.41 -21.67
C LEU A 21 26.19 -22.76 -21.78
N LEU A 22 25.26 -23.41 -22.49
CA LEU A 22 23.90 -22.90 -22.67
C LEU A 22 23.14 -22.81 -21.34
N VAL A 23 23.25 -23.82 -20.48
CA VAL A 23 22.62 -23.80 -19.14
C VAL A 23 23.22 -22.68 -18.28
N VAL A 24 24.53 -22.47 -18.32
CA VAL A 24 25.18 -21.43 -17.51
C VAL A 24 24.85 -20.03 -18.02
N PHE A 25 24.86 -19.79 -19.33
CA PHE A 25 24.64 -18.46 -19.90
C PHE A 25 23.16 -18.10 -20.09
N ILE A 26 22.28 -19.08 -20.27
CA ILE A 26 20.84 -18.84 -20.51
C ILE A 26 20.03 -19.32 -19.31
N GLY A 27 20.27 -20.56 -18.87
CA GLY A 27 19.50 -21.19 -17.79
C GLY A 27 19.63 -20.47 -16.45
N VAL A 28 20.86 -20.16 -16.01
CA VAL A 28 21.09 -19.50 -14.71
C VAL A 28 20.53 -18.07 -14.69
N PRO A 29 20.82 -17.17 -15.66
CA PRO A 29 20.25 -15.82 -15.65
C PRO A 29 18.73 -15.82 -15.79
N SER A 30 18.17 -16.72 -16.62
CA SER A 30 16.72 -16.86 -16.77
C SER A 30 16.08 -17.35 -15.47
N GLY A 31 16.68 -18.34 -14.80
CA GLY A 31 16.20 -18.83 -13.50
C GLY A 31 16.22 -17.74 -12.42
N VAL A 32 17.30 -16.97 -12.31
CA VAL A 32 17.40 -15.84 -11.38
C VAL A 32 16.36 -14.77 -11.71
N PHE A 33 16.15 -14.46 -12.99
CA PHE A 33 15.16 -13.48 -13.42
C PHE A 33 13.74 -13.90 -13.03
N VAL A 34 13.36 -15.15 -13.31
CA VAL A 34 12.04 -15.71 -12.94
C VAL A 34 11.87 -15.74 -11.43
N TYR A 35 12.91 -16.14 -10.69
CA TYR A 35 12.88 -16.15 -9.22
C TYR A 35 12.63 -14.76 -8.65
N ARG A 36 13.36 -13.74 -9.12
CA ARG A 36 13.14 -12.34 -8.68
C ARG A 36 11.73 -11.87 -8.97
N LYS A 37 11.22 -12.11 -10.18
CA LYS A 37 9.84 -11.76 -10.56
C LYS A 37 8.80 -12.46 -9.69
N TRP A 38 9.04 -13.71 -9.33
CA TRP A 38 8.15 -14.47 -8.45
C TRP A 38 8.15 -13.92 -7.02
N VAL A 39 9.32 -13.57 -6.47
CA VAL A 39 9.44 -12.94 -5.15
C VAL A 39 8.73 -11.58 -5.15
N ASP A 40 9.00 -10.72 -6.13
CA ASP A 40 8.37 -9.39 -6.24
C ASP A 40 6.84 -9.52 -6.32
N TRP A 41 6.34 -10.46 -7.12
CA TRP A 41 4.90 -10.72 -7.22
C TRP A 41 4.30 -11.17 -5.88
N ARG A 42 4.95 -12.07 -5.15
CA ARG A 42 4.47 -12.51 -3.83
C ARG A 42 4.43 -11.37 -2.82
N VAL A 43 5.44 -10.52 -2.81
CA VAL A 43 5.48 -9.35 -1.92
C VAL A 43 4.33 -8.40 -2.24
N ASN A 44 4.12 -8.08 -3.52
CA ASN A 44 3.04 -7.19 -3.93
C ASN A 44 1.66 -7.72 -3.56
N VAL A 45 1.40 -9.02 -3.72
CA VAL A 45 0.13 -9.64 -3.32
C VAL A 45 -0.08 -9.54 -1.80
N GLU A 46 0.97 -9.74 -1.00
CA GLU A 46 0.87 -9.62 0.46
C GLU A 46 0.61 -8.18 0.92
N VAL A 47 1.27 -7.22 0.27
CA VAL A 47 1.07 -5.79 0.50
C VAL A 47 -0.36 -5.38 0.14
N GLU A 48 -0.86 -5.78 -1.02
CA GLU A 48 -2.24 -5.49 -1.42
C GLU A 48 -3.25 -6.08 -0.43
N LYS A 49 -3.06 -7.34 0.01
CA LYS A 49 -3.90 -7.93 1.05
C LYS A 49 -3.86 -7.19 2.38
N THR A 50 -2.69 -6.65 2.75
CA THR A 50 -2.55 -5.87 3.98
C THR A 50 -3.29 -4.54 3.85
N ILE A 51 -3.14 -3.84 2.72
CA ILE A 51 -3.82 -2.57 2.44
C ILE A 51 -5.35 -2.76 2.40
N GLU A 52 -5.83 -3.88 1.83
CA GLU A 52 -7.24 -4.23 1.77
C GLU A 52 -7.77 -4.88 3.07
N SER A 53 -6.94 -5.03 4.11
CA SER A 53 -7.37 -5.64 5.37
C SER A 53 -8.28 -4.71 6.19
N ASP A 54 -9.20 -5.31 6.94
CA ASP A 54 -10.11 -4.58 7.84
C ASP A 54 -9.35 -3.75 8.88
N GLU A 55 -8.21 -4.24 9.40
CA GLU A 55 -7.37 -3.50 10.36
C GLU A 55 -6.86 -2.18 9.76
N VAL A 56 -6.37 -2.19 8.52
CA VAL A 56 -5.90 -0.97 7.84
C VAL A 56 -7.07 -0.08 7.47
N HIS A 57 -8.20 -0.65 7.05
CA HIS A 57 -9.41 0.11 6.77
C HIS A 57 -9.89 0.89 8.00
N ASP A 58 -9.95 0.24 9.16
CA ASP A 58 -10.35 0.85 10.44
C ASP A 58 -9.38 1.96 10.87
N LEU A 59 -8.07 1.78 10.64
CA LEU A 59 -7.06 2.81 10.92
C LEU A 59 -7.28 4.06 10.07
N ILE A 60 -7.48 3.89 8.77
CA ILE A 60 -7.76 5.01 7.85
C ILE A 60 -9.12 5.65 8.20
N GLU A 61 -10.14 4.86 8.52
CA GLU A 61 -11.45 5.39 8.89
C GLU A 61 -11.35 6.26 10.16
N LYS A 62 -10.61 5.78 11.17
CA LYS A 62 -10.38 6.52 12.42
C LYS A 62 -9.66 7.84 12.17
N ASP A 63 -8.65 7.81 11.31
CA ASP A 63 -7.88 9.00 10.92
C ASP A 63 -8.75 10.03 10.17
N LEU A 64 -9.50 9.58 9.17
CA LEU A 64 -10.43 10.45 8.44
C LEU A 64 -11.57 10.99 9.31
N ARG A 65 -12.00 10.27 10.34
CA ARG A 65 -12.95 10.75 11.37
C ARG A 65 -12.32 11.78 12.32
N HIS A 66 -11.01 11.74 12.51
CA HIS A 66 -10.30 12.77 13.27
C HIS A 66 -10.22 14.06 12.44
N ILE A 67 -9.88 13.95 11.15
CA ILE A 67 -9.85 15.06 10.19
C ILE A 67 -11.23 15.69 10.00
N ASP A 68 -12.27 14.87 9.83
CA ASP A 68 -13.67 15.27 9.71
C ASP A 68 -14.52 14.47 10.73
N PRO A 69 -14.89 15.07 11.88
CA PRO A 69 -15.73 14.43 12.90
C PRO A 69 -17.08 13.91 12.39
N LEU A 70 -17.57 14.43 11.26
CA LEU A 70 -18.80 14.00 10.62
C LEU A 70 -18.53 13.15 9.36
N ALA A 71 -17.31 12.65 9.17
CA ALA A 71 -16.95 11.80 8.03
C ALA A 71 -17.91 10.61 7.88
N PHE A 72 -18.15 10.25 6.62
CA PHE A 72 -19.03 9.14 6.23
C PHE A 72 -20.51 9.35 6.61
N THR A 73 -20.89 10.59 6.95
CA THR A 73 -22.30 10.97 7.18
C THR A 73 -22.82 11.86 6.06
N SER A 74 -24.14 12.10 6.04
CA SER A 74 -24.76 13.03 5.10
C SER A 74 -24.26 14.47 5.27
N ARG A 75 -23.88 14.88 6.49
CA ARG A 75 -23.37 16.22 6.82
C ARG A 75 -21.85 16.37 6.67
N GLY A 76 -21.10 15.26 6.72
CA GLY A 76 -19.64 15.27 6.58
C GLY A 76 -19.15 15.85 5.26
N VAL A 77 -17.91 16.32 5.24
CA VAL A 77 -17.20 16.74 4.03
C VAL A 77 -16.66 15.51 3.32
N ILE A 78 -16.05 14.59 4.08
CA ILE A 78 -15.55 13.31 3.59
C ILE A 78 -16.72 12.33 3.46
N LYS A 79 -16.93 11.82 2.24
CA LYS A 79 -18.01 10.86 1.94
C LYS A 79 -17.53 9.43 1.88
N GLY A 80 -16.26 9.23 1.56
CA GLY A 80 -15.67 7.91 1.48
C GLY A 80 -14.19 7.99 1.13
N PHE A 81 -13.56 6.84 1.15
CA PHE A 81 -12.18 6.67 0.72
C PHE A 81 -12.00 5.32 0.04
N GLU A 82 -11.00 5.22 -0.82
CA GLU A 82 -10.62 4.00 -1.53
C GLU A 82 -9.09 3.89 -1.56
N PRO A 83 -8.50 2.83 -0.98
CA PRO A 83 -7.09 2.54 -1.18
C PRO A 83 -6.78 2.30 -2.66
N LYS A 84 -5.73 2.93 -3.17
CA LYS A 84 -5.37 2.82 -4.59
C LYS A 84 -4.65 1.50 -4.84
N LYS A 85 -5.20 0.69 -5.73
CA LYS A 85 -4.61 -0.61 -6.08
C LYS A 85 -3.22 -0.45 -6.70
N GLY A 86 -2.28 -1.29 -6.29
CA GLY A 86 -0.91 -1.28 -6.79
C GLY A 86 -0.05 -0.07 -6.38
N SER A 87 -0.52 0.84 -5.50
CA SER A 87 0.34 1.91 -4.96
C SER A 87 1.22 1.47 -3.78
N GLY A 88 1.03 0.24 -3.30
CA GLY A 88 1.75 -0.31 -2.16
C GLY A 88 3.25 -0.48 -2.43
N LEU A 89 4.08 0.13 -1.60
CA LEU A 89 5.55 0.05 -1.66
C LEU A 89 6.09 -0.38 -0.30
N THR A 90 6.97 -1.38 -0.28
CA THR A 90 7.63 -1.84 0.95
C THR A 90 8.97 -1.18 1.16
N THR A 91 9.27 -0.81 2.39
CA THR A 91 10.62 -0.41 2.80
C THR A 91 11.45 -1.63 3.21
N PRO A 92 12.80 -1.53 3.20
CA PRO A 92 13.67 -2.59 3.71
C PRO A 92 13.41 -2.98 5.18
N MET A 93 12.83 -2.08 5.98
CA MET A 93 12.45 -2.34 7.37
C MET A 93 11.00 -2.86 7.52
N GLY A 94 10.33 -3.22 6.43
CA GLY A 94 9.01 -3.85 6.45
C GLY A 94 7.83 -2.88 6.61
N GLY A 95 8.05 -1.57 6.59
CA GLY A 95 6.97 -0.59 6.48
C GLY A 95 6.37 -0.57 5.07
N ILE A 96 5.09 -0.23 4.95
CA ILE A 96 4.32 -0.17 3.70
C ILE A 96 3.84 1.26 3.47
N PHE A 97 4.15 1.85 2.32
CA PHE A 97 3.57 3.12 1.87
C PHE A 97 2.53 2.89 0.78
N PHE A 98 1.43 3.62 0.80
CA PHE A 98 0.38 3.49 -0.20
C PHE A 98 -0.46 4.77 -0.31
N ASP A 99 -1.14 4.92 -1.44
CA ASP A 99 -2.03 6.05 -1.68
C ASP A 99 -3.47 5.66 -1.32
N VAL A 100 -4.21 6.59 -0.73
CA VAL A 100 -5.66 6.49 -0.51
C VAL A 100 -6.34 7.66 -1.20
N THR A 101 -7.30 7.35 -2.07
CA THR A 101 -8.16 8.38 -2.67
C THR A 101 -9.30 8.68 -1.72
N VAL A 102 -9.31 9.87 -1.15
CA VAL A 102 -10.40 10.39 -0.31
C VAL A 102 -11.30 11.26 -1.17
N TYR A 103 -12.62 11.13 -1.00
CA TYR A 103 -13.58 11.84 -1.83
C TYR A 103 -14.75 12.41 -1.05
N GLY A 104 -15.27 13.51 -1.58
CA GLY A 104 -16.50 14.14 -1.11
C GLY A 104 -17.42 14.51 -2.27
N HIS A 105 -18.25 15.53 -2.06
CA HIS A 105 -19.14 16.04 -3.11
C HIS A 105 -18.35 16.74 -4.21
N GLU A 106 -18.24 16.10 -5.38
CA GLU A 106 -17.59 16.63 -6.59
C GLU A 106 -16.07 16.90 -6.47
N TRP A 107 -15.40 16.31 -5.49
CA TRP A 107 -13.95 16.39 -5.35
C TRP A 107 -13.34 15.06 -4.92
N LYS A 108 -12.08 14.86 -5.30
CA LYS A 108 -11.23 13.73 -4.88
C LYS A 108 -9.81 14.23 -4.65
N VAL A 109 -9.18 13.78 -3.58
CA VAL A 109 -7.75 14.02 -3.30
C VAL A 109 -7.07 12.70 -2.98
N ASN A 110 -5.75 12.65 -3.13
CA ASN A 110 -4.96 11.50 -2.71
C ASN A 110 -4.19 11.87 -1.45
N LEU A 111 -4.29 11.01 -0.44
CA LEU A 111 -3.45 11.01 0.75
C LEU A 111 -2.43 9.89 0.63
N HIS A 112 -1.24 10.10 1.16
CA HIS A 112 -0.18 9.11 1.21
C HIS A 112 -0.02 8.63 2.65
N TYR A 113 -0.23 7.35 2.88
CA TYR A 113 -0.10 6.74 4.21
C TYR A 113 1.09 5.81 4.27
N GLY A 114 1.72 5.76 5.44
CA GLY A 114 2.73 4.79 5.82
C GLY A 114 2.23 3.91 6.96
N LEU A 115 2.44 2.61 6.85
CA LEU A 115 2.15 1.60 7.86
C LEU A 115 3.45 0.98 8.35
N ALA A 116 3.53 0.75 9.65
CA ALA A 116 4.53 -0.15 10.22
C ALA A 116 3.93 -0.95 11.37
N LYS A 117 4.57 -2.08 11.70
CA LYS A 117 4.25 -2.84 12.90
C LYS A 117 5.00 -2.29 14.09
N ALA A 118 4.36 -2.25 15.25
CA ALA A 118 5.03 -1.95 16.51
C ALA A 118 5.90 -3.13 16.99
N GLY A 119 7.07 -3.29 16.38
CA GLY A 119 7.96 -4.45 16.59
C GLY A 119 7.51 -5.69 15.81
N ASP A 120 8.21 -6.81 16.01
CA ASP A 120 8.08 -8.00 15.14
C ASP A 120 6.65 -8.58 15.07
N ASN A 121 5.88 -8.47 16.17
CA ASN A 121 4.52 -9.01 16.30
C ASN A 121 3.51 -7.98 16.81
N GLY A 122 3.83 -6.69 16.76
CA GLY A 122 2.91 -5.63 17.20
C GLY A 122 1.77 -5.37 16.21
N PRO A 123 0.72 -4.66 16.65
CA PRO A 123 -0.36 -4.21 15.77
C PRO A 123 0.19 -3.29 14.67
N ILE A 124 -0.54 -3.20 13.56
CA ILE A 124 -0.25 -2.27 12.49
C ILE A 124 -0.61 -0.85 12.97
N GLN A 125 0.23 0.13 12.63
CA GLN A 125 0.00 1.53 12.97
C GLN A 125 0.31 2.43 11.77
N LEU A 126 -0.43 3.53 11.68
CA LEU A 126 -0.09 4.63 10.79
C LEU A 126 1.15 5.34 11.34
N THR A 127 2.19 5.42 10.54
CA THR A 127 3.48 6.03 10.90
C THR A 127 3.79 7.30 10.15
N TRP A 128 3.15 7.48 8.99
CA TRP A 128 3.38 8.61 8.13
C TRP A 128 2.10 8.96 7.39
N GLU A 129 1.84 10.25 7.25
CA GLU A 129 0.72 10.79 6.50
C GLU A 129 1.20 12.03 5.76
N GLU A 130 0.86 12.11 4.47
CA GLU A 130 1.10 13.29 3.65
C GLU A 130 -0.12 13.57 2.78
N GLY A 131 -0.37 14.86 2.51
CA GLY A 131 -1.45 15.31 1.64
C GLY A 131 -2.69 15.81 2.37
N GLU A 132 -2.75 15.71 3.70
CA GLU A 132 -3.86 16.18 4.54
C GLU A 132 -4.26 17.63 4.24
N LYS A 133 -3.28 18.52 4.04
CA LYS A 133 -3.49 19.95 3.70
C LYS A 133 -4.30 20.17 2.42
N SER A 134 -4.37 19.18 1.53
CA SER A 134 -5.23 19.23 0.34
C SER A 134 -6.73 19.19 0.68
N LEU A 135 -7.09 18.72 1.88
CA LEU A 135 -8.46 18.69 2.38
C LEU A 135 -8.92 20.04 2.96
N TYR A 136 -7.99 20.89 3.40
CA TYR A 136 -8.31 22.12 4.14
C TYR A 136 -9.28 23.05 3.41
N PRO A 137 -9.17 23.30 2.09
CA PRO A 137 -10.12 24.16 1.38
C PRO A 137 -11.58 23.65 1.43
N TYR A 138 -11.76 22.33 1.48
CA TYR A 138 -13.10 21.71 1.55
C TYR A 138 -13.65 21.75 2.97
N LEU A 139 -12.79 21.47 3.96
CA LEU A 139 -13.13 21.51 5.38
C LEU A 139 -13.46 22.94 5.83
N ASP A 140 -12.62 23.92 5.49
CA ASP A 140 -12.83 25.33 5.79
C ASP A 140 -14.12 25.87 5.14
N LYS A 141 -14.45 25.41 3.94
CA LYS A 141 -15.68 25.79 3.25
C LYS A 141 -16.92 25.27 3.98
N ALA A 142 -16.85 24.09 4.59
CA ALA A 142 -18.00 23.46 5.24
C ALA A 142 -18.15 23.84 6.72
N TYR A 143 -17.05 23.88 7.46
CA TYR A 143 -17.03 24.10 8.92
C TYR A 143 -16.57 25.50 9.33
N GLY A 144 -16.18 26.33 8.35
CA GLY A 144 -15.75 27.70 8.55
C GLY A 144 -14.23 27.85 8.52
N LYS A 145 -13.78 29.05 8.14
CA LYS A 145 -12.36 29.37 7.96
C LYS A 145 -11.54 29.06 9.21
N GLY A 146 -10.33 28.52 9.00
CA GLY A 146 -9.41 28.15 10.08
C GLY A 146 -9.74 26.81 10.73
N TYR A 147 -10.61 25.99 10.12
CA TYR A 147 -10.76 24.61 10.52
C TYR A 147 -9.47 23.83 10.24
N GLY A 148 -8.87 24.01 9.06
CA GLY A 148 -7.58 23.40 8.72
C GLY A 148 -6.45 23.81 9.67
N ASP A 149 -6.46 25.06 10.15
CA ASP A 149 -5.49 25.54 11.16
C ASP A 149 -5.70 24.88 12.53
N ALA A 150 -6.96 24.69 12.94
CA ALA A 150 -7.31 23.96 14.16
C ALA A 150 -6.93 22.48 14.08
N LEU A 151 -7.05 21.87 12.89
CA LEU A 151 -6.62 20.51 12.62
C LEU A 151 -5.09 20.37 12.66
N ASP A 152 -4.34 21.27 12.00
CA ASP A 152 -2.86 21.30 12.01
C ASP A 152 -2.28 21.43 13.43
N THR A 153 -3.05 21.98 14.36
CA THR A 153 -2.68 22.17 15.78
C THR A 153 -3.37 21.20 16.74
N ASP A 154 -4.07 20.19 16.22
CA ASP A 154 -4.80 19.15 16.98
C ASP A 154 -5.76 19.72 18.05
N GLN A 155 -6.52 20.77 17.68
CA GLN A 155 -7.48 21.43 18.56
C GLN A 155 -8.87 20.78 18.45
N GLU A 156 -8.99 19.54 18.89
CA GLU A 156 -10.20 18.70 18.74
C GLU A 156 -11.51 19.38 19.19
N LYS A 157 -11.48 20.10 20.31
CA LYS A 157 -12.67 20.83 20.81
C LYS A 157 -13.11 21.94 19.86
N GLU A 158 -12.16 22.68 19.29
CA GLU A 158 -12.45 23.73 18.31
C GLU A 158 -12.99 23.14 17.02
N MET A 159 -12.39 22.04 16.53
CA MET A 159 -12.87 21.31 15.35
C MET A 159 -14.31 20.83 15.54
N LYS A 160 -14.61 20.16 16.65
CA LYS A 160 -15.96 19.71 16.98
C LYS A 160 -16.94 20.87 17.08
N GLY A 161 -16.54 21.99 17.70
CA GLY A 161 -17.39 23.16 17.80
C GLY A 161 -17.70 23.81 16.45
N LYS A 162 -16.71 23.92 15.56
CA LYS A 162 -16.88 24.40 14.17
C LYS A 162 -17.75 23.46 13.34
N ALA A 163 -17.64 22.15 13.55
CA ALA A 163 -18.50 21.15 12.92
C ALA A 163 -19.94 21.11 13.50
N GLY A 164 -20.26 21.95 14.50
CA GLY A 164 -21.56 21.98 15.14
C GLY A 164 -21.84 20.76 16.03
N LEU A 165 -20.79 20.16 16.58
CA LEU A 165 -20.81 19.04 17.53
C LEU A 165 -20.55 19.50 18.97
N ASN A 166 -20.93 20.74 19.32
CA ASN A 166 -20.88 21.17 20.71
C ASN A 166 -21.81 20.27 21.53
N ASP A 167 -21.27 19.67 22.58
CA ASP A 167 -22.02 18.83 23.53
C ASP A 167 -23.33 19.55 23.90
N GLU A 168 -24.47 19.01 23.46
CA GLU A 168 -25.74 19.30 24.11
C GLU A 168 -25.62 18.74 25.53
N ASN A 169 -25.61 19.65 26.51
CA ASN A 169 -25.65 19.40 27.95
C ASN A 169 -26.49 18.18 28.35
#